data_AF-A0A7X7BQM3-F1
#
_entry.id   AF-A0A7X7BQM3-F1
#
_cell.length_a   1.000
_cell.length_b   1.000
_cell.length_c   1.000
_cell.angle_alpha   90.00
_cell.angle_beta   90.00
_cell.angle_gamma   90.00
#
_symmetry.space_group_name_H-M   'P 1'
#
loop_
_entity.id
_entity.type
_entity.pdbx_description
1 polymer ?
#
loop_
_entity_poly.entity_id
_entity_poly.type
_entity_poly.pdbx_seq_one_letter_code
_entity_poly.pdbx_strand_id
1 'polypeptide(L)'
;KPSISGKTGTAQTFYYDAEHPNRKHNIELINATFIGYAPSKNPKLAVAVVFPGLDPDGEGTYTLQVAKAMIQDYFKLHSTK
;
A
#
# COMPACT_ATOMS: atom_id res chain seq x y z
N LYS A 1 -15.41 8.78 -11.77
CA LYS A 1 -14.43 8.05 -10.92
C LYS A 1 -15.22 7.31 -9.85
N PRO A 2 -15.03 5.99 -9.66
CA PRO A 2 -15.77 5.22 -8.65
C PRO A 2 -15.41 5.69 -7.22
N SER A 3 -16.36 5.58 -6.28
CA SER A 3 -16.07 5.77 -4.86
C SER A 3 -15.24 4.60 -4.32
N ILE A 4 -14.24 4.90 -3.48
CA ILE A 4 -13.31 3.91 -2.94
C ILE A 4 -13.48 3.87 -1.43
N SER A 5 -13.69 2.67 -0.89
CA SER A 5 -13.67 2.41 0.56
C SER A 5 -12.48 1.53 0.87
N GLY A 6 -11.75 1.83 1.95
CA GLY A 6 -10.60 1.03 2.33
C GLY A 6 -9.99 1.48 3.65
N LYS A 7 -8.92 0.79 4.03
CA LYS A 7 -8.17 1.04 5.25
C LYS A 7 -6.68 1.00 4.95
N THR A 8 -5.95 1.94 5.54
CA THR A 8 -4.49 1.94 5.59
C THR A 8 -4.00 1.19 6.82
N GLY A 9 -2.81 0.59 6.70
CA GLY A 9 -2.10 -0.03 7.81
C GLY A 9 -0.61 0.19 7.69
N THR A 10 0.04 0.33 8.83
CA THR A 10 1.49 0.53 8.96
C THR A 10 1.99 -0.49 9.98
N ALA A 11 3.02 -1.24 9.62
CA ALA A 11 3.66 -2.18 10.54
C ALA A 11 5.15 -1.84 10.66
N GLN A 12 5.60 -1.55 11.87
CA GLN A 12 7.01 -1.34 12.15
C GLN A 12 7.81 -2.62 11.93
N THR A 13 9.00 -2.48 11.39
CA THR A 13 9.94 -3.58 11.17
C THR A 13 11.39 -3.08 11.28
N PHE A 14 12.32 -4.01 11.19
CA PHE A 14 13.75 -3.73 11.31
C PHE A 14 14.49 -4.45 10.19
N TYR A 15 15.43 -3.77 9.54
CA TYR A 15 16.31 -4.41 8.58
C TYR A 15 17.43 -5.16 9.30
N TYR A 16 17.63 -6.43 8.90
CA TYR A 16 18.77 -7.22 9.31
C TYR A 16 19.89 -7.09 8.28
N ASP A 17 21.01 -6.49 8.70
CA ASP A 17 22.23 -6.35 7.91
C ASP A 17 23.12 -7.58 8.12
N ALA A 18 23.04 -8.55 7.20
CA ALA A 18 23.80 -9.79 7.29
C ALA A 18 25.32 -9.59 7.15
N GLU A 19 25.77 -8.50 6.52
CA GLU A 19 27.19 -8.17 6.39
C GLU A 19 27.74 -7.57 7.69
N HIS A 20 26.87 -6.96 8.49
CA HIS A 20 27.20 -6.37 9.79
C HIS A 20 26.32 -6.95 10.91
N PRO A 21 26.44 -8.25 11.23
CA PRO A 21 25.53 -8.95 12.15
C PRO A 21 25.58 -8.42 13.59
N ASN A 22 26.65 -7.69 13.95
CA ASN A 22 26.86 -7.10 15.28
C ASN A 22 26.51 -5.60 15.34
N ARG A 23 25.84 -5.05 14.32
CA ARG A 23 25.44 -3.64 14.29
C ARG A 23 24.48 -3.38 15.45
N LYS A 24 24.88 -2.47 16.36
CA LYS A 24 24.15 -2.21 17.62
C LYS A 24 22.77 -1.56 17.42
N HIS A 25 22.55 -0.90 16.28
CA HIS A 25 21.30 -0.23 15.96
C HIS A 25 20.67 -0.92 14.76
N ASN A 26 19.48 -1.47 14.98
CA ASN A 26 18.62 -1.95 13.91
C ASN A 26 18.18 -0.74 13.08
N ILE A 27 18.22 -0.85 11.75
CA ILE A 27 17.65 0.19 10.88
C ILE A 27 16.12 0.02 10.94
N GLU A 28 15.45 0.98 11.57
CA GLU A 28 14.00 1.04 11.65
C GLU A 28 13.39 1.27 10.28
N LEU A 29 12.43 0.43 9.91
CA LEU A 29 11.70 0.50 8.66
C LEU A 29 10.21 0.28 8.96
N ILE A 30 9.38 0.50 7.94
CA ILE A 30 7.96 0.19 8.01
C ILE A 30 7.49 -0.58 6.77
N ASN A 31 6.45 -1.37 6.95
CA ASN A 31 5.64 -1.89 5.86
C ASN A 31 4.35 -1.07 5.78
N ALA A 32 4.17 -0.33 4.69
CA ALA A 32 2.97 0.43 4.42
C ALA A 32 1.98 -0.42 3.62
N THR A 33 0.70 -0.38 3.99
CA THR A 33 -0.34 -1.19 3.37
C THR A 33 -1.62 -0.39 3.12
N PHE A 34 -2.31 -0.76 2.05
CA PHE A 34 -3.69 -0.35 1.80
C PHE A 34 -4.50 -1.55 1.34
N ILE A 35 -5.67 -1.76 1.95
CA ILE A 35 -6.68 -2.70 1.46
C ILE A 35 -7.95 -1.91 1.20
N GLY A 36 -8.56 -2.10 0.04
CA GLY A 36 -9.80 -1.40 -0.30
C GLY A 36 -10.57 -2.05 -1.43
N TYR A 37 -11.76 -1.51 -1.67
CA TYR A 37 -12.66 -1.96 -2.71
C TYR A 37 -13.41 -0.79 -3.34
N ALA A 38 -13.93 -1.01 -4.56
CA ALA A 38 -14.70 -0.03 -5.29
C ALA A 38 -15.72 -0.69 -6.25
N PRO A 39 -16.87 -0.04 -6.54
CA PRO A 39 -17.41 1.14 -5.86
C PRO A 39 -17.87 0.84 -4.43
N SER A 40 -17.90 1.83 -3.53
CA SER A 40 -18.26 1.63 -2.11
C SER A 40 -19.65 1.02 -1.87
N LYS A 41 -20.63 1.31 -2.72
CA LYS A 41 -22.03 0.87 -2.54
C LYS A 41 -22.30 -0.54 -3.11
N ASN A 42 -21.64 -0.92 -4.20
CA ASN A 42 -21.82 -2.22 -4.87
C ASN A 42 -20.45 -2.70 -5.39
N PRO A 43 -19.59 -3.25 -4.53
CA PRO A 43 -18.19 -3.52 -4.85
C PRO A 43 -18.03 -4.45 -6.05
N LYS A 44 -17.12 -4.11 -6.96
CA LYS A 44 -16.77 -4.90 -8.17
C LYS A 44 -15.29 -5.26 -8.26
N LEU A 45 -14.44 -4.54 -7.54
CA LEU A 45 -13.01 -4.76 -7.47
C LEU A 45 -12.55 -4.60 -6.02
N ALA A 46 -11.71 -5.51 -5.54
CA ALA A 46 -10.94 -5.38 -4.31
C ALA A 46 -9.45 -5.34 -4.65
N VAL A 47 -8.67 -4.55 -3.91
CA VAL A 47 -7.22 -4.41 -4.07
C VAL A 47 -6.53 -4.46 -2.71
N ALA A 48 -5.33 -5.05 -2.70
CA ALA A 48 -4.39 -4.99 -1.60
C ALA A 48 -3.04 -4.52 -2.16
N VAL A 49 -2.48 -3.48 -1.55
CA VAL A 49 -1.18 -2.90 -1.93
C VAL A 49 -0.28 -2.95 -0.70
N VAL A 50 0.91 -3.52 -0.86
CA VAL A 50 1.90 -3.69 0.21
C VAL A 50 3.24 -3.16 -0.27
N PHE A 51 3.77 -2.17 0.45
CA PHE A 51 5.08 -1.56 0.19
C PHE A 51 5.97 -1.87 1.41
N PRO A 52 6.87 -2.86 1.31
CA PRO A 52 7.69 -3.27 2.44
C PRO A 52 8.97 -2.43 2.55
N GLY A 53 9.50 -2.33 3.77
CA GLY A 53 10.84 -1.80 4.03
C GLY A 53 11.04 -0.33 3.68
N LEU A 54 9.99 0.50 3.83
CA LEU A 54 10.10 1.93 3.63
C LEU A 54 10.78 2.60 4.82
N ASP A 55 11.42 3.73 4.54
CA ASP A 55 11.83 4.69 5.57
C ASP A 55 10.59 5.14 6.36
N PRO A 56 10.57 5.04 7.71
CA PRO A 56 9.47 5.49 8.54
C PRO A 56 9.11 6.96 8.33
N ASP A 57 10.10 7.81 8.06
CA ASP A 57 9.89 9.25 7.79
C ASP A 57 9.49 9.51 6.32
N GLY A 58 9.54 8.47 5.48
CA GLY A 58 9.24 8.49 4.05
C GLY A 58 7.93 7.80 3.66
N GLU A 59 7.13 7.28 4.59
CA GLU A 59 5.92 6.46 4.32
C GLU A 59 4.98 7.06 3.27
N GLY A 60 4.82 8.40 3.30
CA GLY A 60 4.05 9.16 2.32
C GLY A 60 2.63 8.62 2.09
N THR A 61 2.10 8.83 0.88
CA THR A 61 0.76 8.33 0.47
C THR A 61 0.85 7.31 -0.67
N TYR A 62 1.99 6.63 -0.83
CA TYR A 62 2.29 5.82 -2.01
C TYR A 62 1.29 4.68 -2.22
N THR A 63 0.95 3.95 -1.17
CA THR A 63 -0.04 2.85 -1.23
C THR A 63 -1.42 3.35 -1.69
N LEU A 64 -1.84 4.53 -1.24
CA LEU A 64 -3.09 5.18 -1.66
C LEU A 64 -3.05 5.63 -3.13
N GLN A 65 -1.93 6.19 -3.58
CA GLN A 65 -1.76 6.63 -4.96
C GLN A 65 -1.81 5.45 -5.94
N VAL A 66 -1.09 4.37 -5.63
CA VAL A 66 -1.09 3.14 -6.42
C VAL A 66 -2.47 2.50 -6.44
N ALA A 67 -3.11 2.32 -5.29
CA ALA A 67 -4.46 1.76 -5.22
C ALA A 67 -5.47 2.59 -6.03
N LYS A 68 -5.39 3.91 -5.95
CA LYS A 68 -6.25 4.81 -6.74
C LYS A 68 -6.01 4.67 -8.24
N ALA A 69 -4.76 4.57 -8.69
CA ALA A 69 -4.43 4.36 -10.09
C ALA A 69 -4.97 3.02 -10.59
N MET A 70 -4.67 1.92 -9.87
CA MET A 70 -5.16 0.57 -10.19
C MET A 70 -6.69 0.53 -10.33
N ILE A 71 -7.41 1.09 -9.35
CA ILE A 71 -8.88 1.13 -9.38
C ILE A 71 -9.36 1.98 -10.56
N GLN A 72 -8.81 3.17 -10.78
CA GLN A 72 -9.22 4.02 -11.88
C GLN A 72 -9.01 3.36 -13.23
N ASP A 73 -7.86 2.69 -13.43
CA ASP A 73 -7.53 2.05 -14.70
C ASP A 73 -8.37 0.80 -14.94
N TYR A 74 -8.62 -0.02 -13.90
CA TYR A 74 -9.57 -1.13 -14.00
C TYR A 74 -10.94 -0.64 -14.49
N PHE A 75 -11.50 0.39 -13.85
CA PHE A 75 -12.82 0.88 -14.26
C PHE A 75 -12.77 1.56 -15.62
N LYS A 76 -11.69 2.24 -16.04
CA LYS A 76 -11.58 2.73 -17.43
C LYS A 76 -11.66 1.59 -18.45
N LEU A 77 -10.94 0.50 -18.21
CA LEU A 77 -10.90 -0.66 -19.10
C LEU A 77 -12.23 -1.43 -19.14
N HIS A 78 -12.99 -1.42 -18.04
CA HIS A 78 -14.24 -2.17 -17.91
C HIS A 78 -15.51 -1.30 -17.94
N SER A 79 -15.38 0.01 -18.24
CA SER A 79 -16.54 0.92 -18.42
C SER A 79 -17.10 0.89 -19.84
N THR A 80 -16.50 0.14 -20.76
CA THR A 80 -17.01 -0.05 -22.14
C THR A 80 -17.60 -1.45 -22.30
N LYS A 81 -18.88 -1.58 -21.94
CA LYS A 81 -19.94 -2.34 -22.61
C LYS A 81 -21.30 -1.90 -22.06
#